data_AF-A0A257LG73-F1
#
_entry.id   AF-A0A257LG73-F1
#
_cell.length_a   1.000
_cell.length_b   1.000
_cell.length_c   1.000
_cell.angle_alpha   90.00
_cell.angle_beta   90.00
_cell.angle_gamma   90.00
#
_symmetry.space_group_name_H-M   'P 1'
#
loop_
_entity.id
_entity.type
_entity.pdbx_description
1 polymer ?
#
loop_
_entity_poly.entity_id
_entity_poly.type
_entity_poly.pdbx_seq_one_letter_code
_entity_poly.pdbx_strand_id
1 'polypeptide(L)'
;MPGFPVFVSSLRGLAVLGGLVALVGCSSFPALQTSLQTSDSFLGVVTPYRMEIVQGNVVTKEAAALAKPGMSRQQVREALGSPMLADAFHADRWDYVFTIRRQGTPEQRRTVVAWFKDDKLDRLEAAELPSEREFVASIFRQGNTSPPPVLELTPEQAQALPRPPKVEAVAAPATGAVRTYPPLEPL
;
A
#
# COMPACT_ATOMS: atom_id res chain seq x y z
N MET A 1 50.49 -41.45 -64.57
CA MET A 1 50.59 -42.05 -63.21
C MET A 1 51.63 -41.28 -62.41
N PRO A 2 51.54 -41.25 -61.06
CA PRO A 2 50.97 -40.24 -60.14
C PRO A 2 51.98 -39.10 -59.80
N GLY A 3 51.76 -38.06 -58.98
CA GLY A 3 50.68 -37.63 -58.09
C GLY A 3 51.09 -36.31 -57.40
N PHE A 4 50.11 -35.45 -57.10
CA PHE A 4 50.29 -34.15 -56.43
C PHE A 4 50.45 -34.32 -54.90
N PRO A 5 51.30 -33.54 -54.21
CA PRO A 5 51.34 -33.54 -52.75
C PRO A 5 50.28 -32.61 -52.15
N VAL A 6 49.33 -33.22 -51.43
CA VAL A 6 48.35 -32.58 -50.55
C VAL A 6 48.88 -32.71 -49.11
N PHE A 7 49.55 -31.70 -48.54
CA PHE A 7 49.94 -31.77 -47.12
C PHE A 7 50.22 -30.40 -46.45
N VAL A 8 49.32 -29.42 -46.58
CA VAL A 8 49.35 -28.18 -45.76
C VAL A 8 47.92 -27.73 -45.37
N SER A 9 47.05 -28.67 -44.98
CA SER A 9 45.64 -28.33 -44.65
C SER A 9 45.09 -28.93 -43.36
N SER A 10 45.84 -29.77 -42.61
CA SER A 10 45.26 -30.40 -41.40
C SER A 10 45.46 -29.62 -40.10
N LEU A 11 46.38 -28.64 -40.04
CA LEU A 11 46.68 -27.95 -38.78
C LEU A 11 45.82 -26.71 -38.49
N ARG A 12 45.12 -26.17 -39.49
CA ARG A 12 44.19 -25.03 -39.31
C ARG A 12 42.75 -25.45 -38.98
N GLY A 13 42.34 -26.67 -39.36
CA GLY A 13 40.98 -27.16 -39.08
C GLY A 13 40.75 -27.49 -37.60
N LEU A 14 41.77 -27.97 -36.89
CA LEU A 14 41.62 -28.39 -35.50
C LEU A 14 41.48 -27.19 -34.53
N ALA A 15 42.14 -26.07 -34.84
CA ALA A 15 42.05 -24.85 -34.03
C ALA A 15 40.67 -24.16 -34.15
N VAL A 16 40.03 -24.23 -35.31
CA VAL A 16 38.69 -23.65 -35.53
C VAL A 16 37.60 -24.51 -34.87
N LEU A 17 37.77 -25.84 -34.84
CA LEU A 17 36.84 -26.72 -34.13
C LEU A 17 36.95 -26.59 -32.60
N GLY A 18 38.16 -26.39 -32.06
CA GLY A 18 38.36 -26.19 -30.62
C GLY A 18 37.78 -24.87 -30.09
N GLY A 19 37.88 -23.79 -30.88
CA GLY A 19 37.34 -22.48 -30.50
C GLY A 19 35.80 -22.43 -30.45
N LEU A 20 35.12 -23.21 -31.30
CA LEU A 20 33.65 -23.24 -31.33
C LEU A 20 33.03 -24.02 -30.16
N VAL A 21 33.76 -24.99 -29.59
CA VAL A 21 33.29 -25.77 -28.42
C VAL A 21 33.37 -24.95 -27.12
N ALA A 22 34.29 -23.98 -27.01
CA ALA A 22 34.42 -23.13 -25.83
C ALA A 22 33.31 -22.06 -25.71
N LEU A 23 32.70 -21.63 -26.82
CA LEU A 23 31.60 -20.66 -26.82
C LEU A 23 30.20 -21.29 -26.66
N VAL A 24 30.07 -22.61 -26.87
CA VAL A 24 28.82 -23.37 -26.71
C VAL A 24 28.72 -24.06 -25.34
N GLY A 25 29.68 -23.82 -24.44
CA GLY A 25 29.64 -24.31 -23.06
C GLY A 25 28.63 -23.57 -22.16
N CYS A 26 28.19 -22.37 -22.53
CA CYS A 26 27.28 -21.57 -21.71
C CYS A 26 25.80 -21.93 -21.87
N SER A 27 25.41 -22.68 -22.89
CA SER A 27 23.99 -23.06 -23.12
C SER A 27 23.60 -24.43 -22.56
N SER A 28 24.57 -25.22 -22.07
CA SER A 28 24.35 -26.62 -21.70
C SER A 28 24.42 -26.90 -20.19
N PHE A 29 24.61 -25.86 -19.37
CA PHE A 29 24.53 -25.93 -17.91
C PHE A 29 23.38 -25.08 -17.38
N PRO A 30 22.12 -25.58 -17.42
CA PRO A 30 20.97 -24.87 -16.84
C PRO A 30 21.12 -24.64 -15.33
N ALA A 31 22.03 -25.37 -14.67
CA ALA A 31 22.28 -25.25 -13.23
C ALA A 31 23.06 -23.97 -12.83
N LEU A 32 23.92 -23.42 -13.69
CA LEU A 32 24.75 -22.27 -13.32
C LEU A 32 24.13 -20.94 -13.75
N GLN A 33 23.37 -20.92 -14.85
CA GLN A 33 22.70 -19.71 -15.35
C GLN A 33 21.51 -19.28 -14.49
N THR A 34 20.82 -20.25 -13.85
CA THR A 34 19.72 -19.98 -12.89
C THR A 34 20.22 -19.33 -11.60
N SER A 35 21.49 -19.55 -11.23
CA SER A 35 22.12 -18.99 -10.02
C SER A 35 22.46 -17.50 -10.16
N LEU A 36 22.81 -17.04 -11.38
CA LEU A 36 23.25 -15.65 -11.60
C LEU A 36 22.13 -14.68 -11.99
N GLN A 37 20.95 -15.19 -12.36
CA GLN A 37 19.78 -14.35 -12.66
C GLN A 37 18.79 -14.23 -11.50
N THR A 38 19.01 -14.98 -10.41
CA THR A 38 18.17 -14.91 -9.21
C THR A 38 19.00 -14.36 -8.06
N SER A 39 19.21 -13.04 -8.07
CA SER A 39 19.70 -12.29 -6.89
C SER A 39 18.66 -12.24 -5.76
N ASP A 40 17.48 -12.85 -5.94
CA ASP A 40 16.59 -13.20 -4.85
C ASP A 40 17.05 -14.54 -4.23
N SER A 41 17.57 -14.47 -3.00
CA SER A 41 17.64 -15.58 -2.04
C SER A 41 18.77 -16.63 -2.14
N PHE A 42 20.04 -16.21 -2.16
CA PHE A 42 21.14 -17.13 -1.73
C PHE A 42 21.02 -17.52 -0.23
N LEU A 43 20.13 -16.87 0.53
CA LEU A 43 19.67 -17.29 1.85
C LEU A 43 18.12 -17.16 1.89
N GLY A 44 17.38 -18.17 1.40
CA GLY A 44 15.91 -18.22 1.36
C GLY A 44 15.17 -18.19 2.72
N VAL A 45 15.82 -17.71 3.77
CA VAL A 45 15.30 -17.59 5.14
C VAL A 45 14.90 -16.15 5.48
N VAL A 46 15.34 -15.16 4.70
CA VAL A 46 15.05 -13.74 4.96
C VAL A 46 14.28 -13.15 3.78
N THR A 47 12.95 -13.23 3.82
CA THR A 47 12.12 -12.39 2.97
C THR A 47 12.21 -10.95 3.47
N PRO A 48 12.74 -10.01 2.67
CA PRO A 48 12.79 -8.62 3.09
C PRO A 48 11.37 -8.08 3.32
N TYR A 49 11.21 -7.30 4.38
CA TYR A 49 9.97 -6.60 4.65
C TYR A 49 9.66 -5.65 3.49
N ARG A 50 8.49 -5.81 2.87
CA ARG A 50 7.94 -4.83 1.92
C ARG A 50 6.84 -4.08 2.63
N MET A 51 6.95 -2.76 2.58
CA MET A 51 5.94 -1.86 3.10
C MET A 51 4.62 -2.04 2.35
N GLU A 52 3.52 -1.90 3.08
CA GLU A 52 2.20 -1.74 2.50
C GLU A 52 2.11 -0.38 1.81
N ILE A 53 1.63 -0.38 0.57
CA ILE A 53 1.51 0.82 -0.25
C ILE A 53 0.04 1.03 -0.56
N VAL A 54 -0.48 2.17 -0.10
CA VAL A 54 -1.83 2.68 -0.43
C VAL A 54 -1.65 3.86 -1.37
N GLN A 55 -2.24 3.78 -2.57
CA GLN A 55 -2.08 4.79 -3.62
C GLN A 55 -3.41 5.15 -4.25
N GLY A 56 -3.61 6.45 -4.50
CA GLY A 56 -4.68 6.97 -5.33
C GLY A 56 -5.86 7.58 -4.56
N ASN A 57 -6.94 7.84 -5.30
CA ASN A 57 -8.12 8.54 -4.78
C ASN A 57 -9.17 7.56 -4.29
N VAL A 58 -9.60 7.73 -3.04
CA VAL A 58 -10.61 6.86 -2.42
C VAL A 58 -12.00 7.32 -2.86
N VAL A 59 -12.72 6.43 -3.54
CA VAL A 59 -14.15 6.60 -3.81
C VAL A 59 -14.90 5.51 -3.06
N THR A 60 -15.69 5.91 -2.07
CA THR A 60 -16.56 5.00 -1.32
C THR A 60 -17.95 4.95 -1.96
N LYS A 61 -18.73 3.94 -1.59
CA LYS A 61 -20.12 3.80 -2.04
C LYS A 61 -20.97 5.03 -1.72
N GLU A 62 -20.73 5.62 -0.54
CA GLU A 62 -21.42 6.82 -0.08
C GLU A 62 -21.03 8.04 -0.94
N ALA A 63 -19.74 8.23 -1.22
CA ALA A 63 -19.27 9.32 -2.08
C ALA A 63 -19.81 9.20 -3.51
N ALA A 64 -19.80 7.98 -4.07
CA ALA A 64 -20.36 7.72 -5.39
C ALA A 64 -21.88 7.98 -5.44
N ALA A 65 -22.61 7.72 -4.35
CA ALA A 65 -24.04 8.02 -4.27
C ALA A 65 -24.34 9.52 -4.17
N LEU A 66 -23.41 10.33 -3.68
CA LEU A 66 -23.52 11.79 -3.67
C LEU A 66 -23.34 12.37 -5.08
N ALA A 67 -22.45 11.78 -5.89
CA ALA A 67 -22.22 12.20 -7.27
C ALA A 67 -23.36 11.75 -8.21
N LYS A 68 -24.31 12.67 -8.46
CA LYS A 68 -25.47 12.40 -9.32
C LYS A 68 -25.26 12.93 -10.74
N PRO A 69 -25.79 12.23 -11.77
CA PRO A 69 -25.84 12.76 -13.13
C PRO A 69 -26.48 14.16 -13.17
N GLY A 70 -25.89 15.06 -13.96
CA GLY A 70 -26.28 16.46 -14.10
C GLY A 70 -25.49 17.46 -13.24
N MET A 71 -24.70 16.98 -12.27
CA MET A 71 -23.81 17.84 -11.46
C MET A 71 -22.69 18.46 -12.29
N SER A 72 -22.27 19.67 -11.95
CA SER A 72 -21.12 20.31 -12.62
C SER A 72 -19.81 19.63 -12.23
N ARG A 73 -18.78 19.76 -13.07
CA ARG A 73 -17.41 19.28 -12.76
C ARG A 73 -16.92 19.71 -11.38
N GLN A 74 -17.22 20.95 -10.97
CA GLN A 74 -16.85 21.45 -9.64
C GLN A 74 -17.56 20.71 -8.51
N GLN A 75 -18.87 20.49 -8.63
CA GLN A 75 -19.66 19.76 -7.63
C GLN A 75 -19.21 18.30 -7.51
N VAL A 76 -18.89 17.65 -8.64
CA VAL A 76 -18.36 16.28 -8.61
C VAL A 76 -17.00 16.23 -7.91
N ARG A 77 -16.14 17.22 -8.14
CA ARG A 77 -14.84 17.33 -7.44
C ARG A 77 -15.01 17.59 -5.93
N GLU A 78 -16.04 18.32 -5.53
CA GLU A 78 -16.36 18.52 -4.11
C GLU A 78 -16.89 17.23 -3.46
N ALA A 79 -17.63 16.40 -4.21
CA ALA A 79 -18.18 15.13 -3.72
C ALA A 79 -17.16 13.97 -3.70
N LEU A 80 -16.34 13.84 -4.76
CA LEU A 80 -15.42 12.71 -4.97
C LEU A 80 -13.94 13.06 -4.73
N GLY A 81 -13.62 14.34 -4.55
CA GLY A 81 -12.26 14.87 -4.46
C GLY A 81 -11.65 15.22 -5.83
N SER A 82 -10.39 15.67 -5.81
CA SER A 82 -9.66 16.02 -7.03
C SER A 82 -9.19 14.77 -7.77
N PRO A 83 -9.56 14.58 -9.05
CA PRO A 83 -9.06 13.45 -9.84
C PRO A 83 -7.54 13.56 -10.01
N MET A 84 -6.81 12.44 -9.92
CA MET A 84 -5.37 12.43 -10.16
C MET A 84 -5.02 12.64 -11.65
N LEU A 85 -5.92 12.24 -12.55
CA LEU A 85 -5.80 12.43 -13.99
C LEU A 85 -7.05 13.15 -14.52
N ALA A 86 -6.87 14.39 -14.95
CA ALA A 86 -7.72 15.02 -15.96
C ALA A 86 -6.87 15.11 -17.23
N ASP A 87 -7.13 14.23 -18.19
CA ASP A 87 -6.40 14.25 -19.46
C ASP A 87 -6.65 15.60 -20.15
N ALA A 88 -5.59 16.30 -20.53
CA ALA A 88 -5.68 17.57 -21.24
C ALA A 88 -6.39 17.44 -22.61
N PHE A 89 -6.41 16.23 -23.17
CA PHE A 89 -7.06 15.91 -24.45
C PHE A 89 -8.47 15.31 -24.28
N HIS A 90 -8.80 14.79 -23.09
CA HIS A 90 -10.11 14.22 -22.76
C HIS A 90 -10.62 14.78 -21.43
N ALA A 91 -10.85 16.09 -21.41
CA ALA A 91 -11.38 16.81 -20.23
C ALA A 91 -12.75 16.28 -19.76
N ASP A 92 -13.40 15.46 -20.59
CA ASP A 92 -14.71 14.87 -20.37
C ASP A 92 -14.65 13.51 -19.67
N ARG A 93 -13.47 13.03 -19.26
CA ARG A 93 -13.33 11.78 -18.50
C ARG A 93 -12.38 11.94 -17.32
N TRP A 94 -12.85 11.61 -16.13
CA TRP A 94 -12.05 11.59 -14.91
C TRP A 94 -11.93 10.18 -14.36
N ASP A 95 -10.69 9.76 -14.12
CA ASP A 95 -10.39 8.44 -13.59
C ASP A 95 -9.93 8.55 -12.13
N TYR A 96 -10.68 7.91 -11.23
CA TYR A 96 -10.33 7.74 -9.82
C TYR A 96 -9.85 6.31 -9.62
N VAL A 97 -8.53 6.14 -9.56
CA VAL A 97 -7.90 4.84 -9.35
C VAL A 97 -7.42 4.77 -7.91
N PHE A 98 -7.75 3.67 -7.24
CA PHE A 98 -7.30 3.35 -5.90
C PHE A 98 -6.65 1.96 -5.89
N THR A 99 -5.45 1.86 -5.34
CA THR A 99 -4.68 0.62 -5.29
C THR A 99 -4.10 0.39 -3.89
N ILE A 100 -4.33 -0.81 -3.33
CA ILE A 100 -3.65 -1.29 -2.13
C ILE A 100 -2.79 -2.49 -2.51
N ARG A 101 -1.49 -2.40 -2.19
CA ARG A 101 -0.54 -3.50 -2.31
C ARG A 101 -0.06 -3.91 -0.94
N ARG A 102 -0.29 -5.18 -0.58
CA ARG A 102 0.12 -5.80 0.68
C ARG A 102 0.95 -7.05 0.45
N GLN A 103 1.90 -7.31 1.34
CA GLN A 103 2.56 -8.61 1.37
C GLN A 103 1.56 -9.70 1.75
N GLY A 104 1.54 -10.79 0.98
CA GLY A 104 0.70 -11.96 1.25
C GLY A 104 -0.78 -11.81 0.88
N THR A 105 -1.22 -10.68 0.31
CA THR A 105 -2.59 -10.50 -0.22
C THR A 105 -2.52 -10.03 -1.68
N PRO A 106 -3.40 -10.50 -2.57
CA PRO A 106 -3.48 -9.98 -3.93
C PRO A 106 -3.71 -8.45 -3.94
N GLU A 107 -3.15 -7.78 -4.95
CA GLU A 107 -3.35 -6.35 -5.17
C GLU A 107 -4.84 -6.05 -5.30
N GLN A 108 -5.32 -5.10 -4.49
CA GLN A 108 -6.69 -4.61 -4.58
C GLN A 108 -6.70 -3.31 -5.37
N ARG A 109 -7.12 -3.37 -6.62
CA ARG A 109 -7.31 -2.21 -7.49
C ARG A 109 -8.78 -1.93 -7.67
N ARG A 110 -9.17 -0.67 -7.48
CA ARG A 110 -10.53 -0.16 -7.70
C ARG A 110 -10.44 1.06 -8.60
N THR A 111 -11.32 1.12 -9.58
CA THR A 111 -11.37 2.22 -10.53
C THR A 111 -12.80 2.73 -10.64
N VAL A 112 -12.96 4.04 -10.56
CA VAL A 112 -14.20 4.74 -10.84
C VAL A 112 -13.94 5.72 -11.97
N VAL A 113 -14.77 5.68 -13.01
CA VAL A 113 -14.67 6.55 -14.18
C VAL A 113 -15.90 7.44 -14.21
N ALA A 114 -15.69 8.75 -14.13
CA ALA A 114 -16.73 9.75 -14.30
C ALA A 114 -16.69 10.30 -15.73
N TRP A 115 -17.80 10.18 -16.44
CA TRP A 115 -17.98 10.70 -17.79
C TRP A 115 -18.75 12.00 -17.75
N PHE A 116 -18.23 13.03 -18.41
CA PHE A 116 -18.84 14.34 -18.51
C PHE A 116 -19.30 14.61 -19.94
N LYS A 117 -20.36 15.40 -20.05
CA LYS A 117 -20.87 15.92 -21.31
C LYS A 117 -21.37 17.34 -21.04
N ASP A 118 -20.94 18.31 -21.85
CA ASP A 118 -21.33 19.71 -21.72
C ASP A 118 -21.13 20.27 -20.28
N ASP A 119 -19.96 20.01 -19.69
CA ASP A 119 -19.59 20.41 -18.31
C ASP A 119 -20.38 19.73 -17.16
N LYS A 120 -21.24 18.76 -17.48
CA LYS A 120 -22.08 18.05 -16.51
C LYS A 120 -21.77 16.56 -16.47
N LEU A 121 -21.92 15.95 -15.30
CA LEU A 121 -21.78 14.51 -15.13
C LEU A 121 -22.87 13.78 -15.92
N ASP A 122 -22.47 12.93 -16.87
CA ASP A 122 -23.41 12.09 -17.63
C ASP A 122 -23.66 10.78 -16.88
N ARG A 123 -22.57 10.10 -16.51
CA ARG A 123 -22.61 8.81 -15.82
C ARG A 123 -21.35 8.54 -15.02
N LEU A 124 -21.48 7.69 -14.02
CA LEU A 124 -20.39 7.23 -13.18
C LEU A 124 -20.30 5.70 -13.31
N GLU A 125 -19.19 5.23 -13.86
CA GLU A 125 -18.88 3.80 -13.99
C GLU A 125 -18.03 3.39 -12.80
N ALA A 126 -18.57 2.56 -11.93
CA ALA A 126 -17.87 1.98 -10.80
C ALA A 126 -18.10 0.47 -10.74
N ALA A 127 -17.06 -0.28 -10.43
CA ALA A 127 -17.22 -1.65 -9.93
C ALA A 127 -17.84 -1.63 -8.52
N GLU A 128 -18.06 -2.81 -7.90
CA GLU A 128 -18.55 -2.87 -6.53
C GLU A 128 -17.66 -2.05 -5.58
N LEU A 129 -18.22 -1.00 -4.99
CA LEU A 129 -17.52 -0.09 -4.10
C LEU A 129 -17.74 -0.49 -2.63
N PRO A 130 -16.68 -0.55 -1.81
CA PRO A 130 -16.84 -0.77 -0.38
C PRO A 130 -17.55 0.43 0.26
N SER A 131 -18.25 0.16 1.36
CA SER A 131 -18.63 1.23 2.28
C SER A 131 -17.40 1.88 2.88
N GLU A 132 -17.53 3.13 3.35
CA GLU A 132 -16.46 3.84 4.04
C GLU A 132 -15.90 3.03 5.22
N ARG A 133 -16.78 2.35 5.98
CA ARG A 133 -16.38 1.51 7.10
C ARG A 133 -15.53 0.31 6.67
N GLU A 134 -15.97 -0.41 5.64
CA GLU A 134 -15.21 -1.55 5.10
C GLU A 134 -13.89 -1.09 4.49
N PHE A 135 -13.88 0.09 3.86
CA PHE A 135 -12.67 0.71 3.35
C PHE A 135 -11.66 0.97 4.47
N VAL A 136 -12.08 1.66 5.54
CA VAL A 136 -11.22 1.99 6.69
C VAL A 136 -10.69 0.71 7.34
N ALA A 137 -11.56 -0.29 7.54
CA ALA A 137 -11.18 -1.60 8.06
C ALA A 137 -10.14 -2.30 7.15
N SER A 138 -10.22 -2.08 5.83
CA SER A 138 -9.25 -2.62 4.88
C SER A 138 -7.91 -1.90 4.86
N ILE A 139 -7.77 -0.71 5.45
CA ILE A 139 -6.49 0.02 5.52
C ILE A 139 -5.69 -0.39 6.75
N PHE A 140 -6.36 -0.58 7.89
CA PHE A 140 -5.67 -0.98 9.11
C PHE A 140 -5.27 -2.45 9.04
N ARG A 141 -3.97 -2.70 9.18
CA ARG A 141 -3.46 -4.04 9.40
C ARG A 141 -4.17 -4.59 10.64
N GLN A 142 -4.96 -5.64 10.47
CA GLN A 142 -5.37 -6.50 11.58
C GLN A 142 -4.10 -7.23 12.04
N GLY A 143 -3.19 -6.49 12.67
CA GLY A 143 -2.05 -7.04 13.37
C GLY A 143 -2.62 -7.99 14.40
N ASN A 144 -2.22 -9.26 14.30
CA ASN A 144 -2.30 -10.26 15.36
C ASN A 144 -3.38 -9.95 16.41
N THR A 145 -4.58 -10.48 16.19
CA THR A 145 -5.67 -10.51 17.18
C THR A 145 -5.18 -11.21 18.45
N SER A 146 -4.38 -10.51 19.25
CA SER A 146 -4.31 -10.76 20.67
C SER A 146 -5.68 -10.37 21.20
N PRO A 147 -6.32 -11.20 22.04
CA PRO A 147 -7.55 -10.81 22.71
C PRO A 147 -7.37 -9.38 23.25
N PRO A 148 -8.35 -8.47 23.05
CA PRO A 148 -8.23 -7.12 23.56
C PRO A 148 -7.84 -7.19 25.03
N PRO A 149 -6.81 -6.44 25.48
CA PRO A 149 -6.35 -6.50 26.86
C PRO A 149 -7.55 -6.21 27.74
N VAL A 150 -7.84 -7.11 28.68
CA VAL A 150 -8.97 -6.96 29.59
C VAL A 150 -8.69 -5.72 30.46
N LEU A 151 -9.35 -4.61 30.13
CA LEU A 151 -9.18 -3.31 30.79
C LEU A 151 -9.95 -3.24 32.12
N GLU A 152 -10.83 -4.20 32.36
CA GLU A 152 -11.67 -4.27 33.55
C GLU A 152 -11.24 -5.44 34.43
N LEU A 153 -10.84 -5.15 35.66
CA LEU A 153 -10.67 -6.17 36.68
C LEU A 153 -12.03 -6.84 36.92
N THR A 154 -12.08 -8.17 36.96
CA THR A 154 -13.31 -8.85 37.38
C THR A 154 -13.70 -8.38 38.80
N PRO A 155 -14.99 -8.37 39.16
CA PRO A 155 -15.45 -7.91 40.48
C PRO A 155 -14.74 -8.63 41.64
N GLU A 156 -14.32 -9.88 41.42
CA GLU A 156 -13.52 -10.67 42.36
C GLU A 156 -12.07 -10.17 42.49
N GLN A 157 -11.42 -9.79 41.38
CA GLN A 157 -10.07 -9.23 41.37
C GLN A 157 -10.02 -7.82 41.98
N ALA A 158 -11.06 -7.01 41.75
CA ALA A 158 -11.21 -5.70 42.36
C ALA A 158 -11.36 -5.80 43.89
N GLN A 159 -12.03 -6.84 44.39
CA GLN A 159 -12.25 -7.07 45.81
C GLN A 159 -11.04 -7.69 46.54
N ALA A 160 -10.18 -8.40 45.80
CA ALA A 160 -8.92 -8.94 46.28
C ALA A 160 -7.78 -7.90 46.39
N LEU A 161 -7.99 -6.66 45.92
CA LEU A 161 -7.01 -5.60 46.08
C LEU A 161 -6.86 -5.24 47.57
N PRO A 162 -5.62 -5.20 48.11
CA PRO A 162 -5.40 -4.82 49.49
C PRO A 162 -5.93 -3.40 49.70
N ARG A 163 -6.74 -3.19 50.76
CA ARG A 163 -7.20 -1.84 51.10
C ARG A 163 -5.96 -0.99 51.35
N PRO A 164 -5.77 0.14 50.63
CA PRO A 164 -4.68 1.04 50.92
C PRO A 164 -4.76 1.44 52.39
N PRO A 165 -3.63 1.47 53.12
CA PRO A 165 -3.64 1.92 54.50
C PRO A 165 -4.28 3.29 54.53
N LYS A 166 -5.26 3.48 55.43
CA LYS A 166 -5.92 4.76 55.61
C LYS A 166 -4.84 5.78 55.98
N VAL A 167 -4.43 6.60 55.01
CA VAL A 167 -3.65 7.79 55.29
C VAL A 167 -4.60 8.66 56.10
N GLU A 168 -4.35 8.76 57.42
CA GLU A 168 -5.00 9.75 58.25
C GLU A 168 -4.86 11.08 57.54
N ALA A 169 -5.98 11.79 57.41
CA ALA A 169 -6.05 13.03 56.65
C ALA A 169 -5.01 14.00 57.24
N VAL A 170 -3.86 14.10 56.57
CA VAL A 170 -2.99 15.26 56.72
C VAL A 170 -3.87 16.45 56.38
N ALA A 171 -3.91 17.39 57.32
CA ALA A 171 -4.75 18.58 57.28
C ALA A 171 -4.85 19.17 55.87
N ALA A 172 -6.06 19.62 55.53
CA ALA A 172 -6.46 20.18 54.24
C ALA A 172 -5.32 20.98 53.55
N PRO A 173 -5.13 20.83 52.22
CA PRO A 173 -4.10 21.59 51.53
C PRO A 173 -4.33 23.08 51.77
N ALA A 174 -3.24 23.79 52.09
CA ALA A 174 -3.26 25.23 52.24
C ALA A 174 -3.99 25.85 51.06
N THR A 175 -5.07 26.57 51.35
CA THR A 175 -5.85 27.29 50.36
C THR A 175 -4.89 28.17 49.55
N GLY A 176 -4.74 27.86 48.26
CA GLY A 176 -3.88 28.63 47.37
C GLY A 176 -4.24 30.11 47.41
N ALA A 177 -3.25 30.99 47.21
CA ALA A 177 -3.43 32.43 47.30
C ALA A 177 -4.66 32.89 46.51
N VAL A 178 -5.63 33.50 47.22
CA VAL A 178 -6.83 34.08 46.63
C VAL A 178 -6.39 35.25 45.75
N ARG A 179 -6.28 35.02 44.45
CA ARG A 179 -5.98 36.08 43.48
C ARG A 179 -7.27 36.88 43.27
N THR A 180 -7.31 38.08 43.85
CA THR A 180 -8.36 39.07 43.55
C THR A 180 -8.04 39.68 42.19
N TYR A 181 -8.91 39.44 41.20
CA TYR A 181 -8.78 40.03 39.88
C TYR A 181 -9.35 41.47 39.92
N PRO A 182 -8.68 42.46 39.32
CA PRO A 182 -9.23 43.82 39.23
C PRO A 182 -10.51 43.82 38.37
N PRO A 183 -11.53 44.61 38.73
CA PRO A 183 -12.78 44.62 37.98
C PRO A 183 -12.53 45.09 36.54
N LEU A 184 -13.07 44.34 35.57
CA LEU A 184 -13.07 44.75 34.17
C LEU A 184 -14.04 45.94 34.07
N GLU A 185 -13.50 47.15 33.98
CA GLU A 185 -14.28 48.38 33.85
C GLU A 185 -15.17 48.30 32.59
N PRO A 186 -16.49 48.52 32.72
CA PRO A 186 -17.30 48.93 31.59
C PRO A 186 -17.25 50.46 31.47
N LEU A 187 -16.80 50.96 30.32
CA LEU A 187 -17.13 52.29 29.82
C LEU A 187 -17.99 52.15 28.56
#